data_AF-A0A7W1LX53-F1
#
_entry.id   AF-A0A7W1LX53-F1
#
_cell.length_a   1.000
_cell.length_b   1.000
_cell.length_c   1.000
_cell.angle_alpha   90.00
_cell.angle_beta   90.00
_cell.angle_gamma   90.00
#
_symmetry.space_group_name_H-M   'P 1'
#
loop_
_entity.id
_entity.type
_entity.pdbx_description
1 polymer ?
#
loop_
_entity_poly.entity_id
_entity_poly.type
_entity_poly.pdbx_seq_one_letter_code
_entity_poly.pdbx_strand_id
1 'polypeptide(L)'
;TALGRKPTFDEYQKDFRQVAGFLTATELEGRKAAFAEEFSQRAEFKSKYDSKSDGADYVNAIVATAGVVPSNKTDVSNRQGAHIITRGQALRELLESPEISARFFNEAFVVIGYFAYLRREPDAQYLVWLNTLNTTGNYRQMIRGFIESAEYRARFGLN
;
A
#
# COMPACT_ATOMS: atom_id res chain seq x y z
N THR A 1 -0.04 4.46 3.47
CA THR A 1 0.77 4.56 2.22
C THR A 1 1.72 5.74 2.32
N ALA A 2 2.75 5.82 1.47
CA ALA A 2 3.65 6.99 1.44
C ALA A 2 2.96 8.30 1.00
N LEU A 3 1.77 8.26 0.42
CA LEU A 3 1.01 9.48 0.11
C LEU A 3 0.23 10.00 1.34
N GLY A 4 0.02 9.18 2.37
CA GLY A 4 -0.81 9.52 3.53
C GLY A 4 -2.31 9.33 3.29
N ARG A 5 -2.68 8.67 2.19
CA ARG A 5 -4.06 8.29 1.84
C ARG A 5 -4.12 6.88 1.25
N LYS A 6 -5.28 6.23 1.31
CA LYS A 6 -5.49 5.00 0.54
C LYS A 6 -5.42 5.28 -0.99
N PRO A 7 -5.04 4.29 -1.82
CA PRO A 7 -5.22 4.40 -3.26
C PRO A 7 -6.72 4.54 -3.60
N THR A 8 -7.02 5.14 -4.75
CA THR A 8 -8.36 5.05 -5.35
C THR A 8 -8.54 3.70 -6.04
N PHE A 9 -9.78 3.37 -6.39
CA PHE A 9 -10.09 2.16 -7.15
C PHE A 9 -9.39 2.16 -8.52
N ASP A 10 -9.40 3.31 -9.22
CA ASP A 10 -8.77 3.44 -10.54
C ASP A 10 -7.24 3.30 -10.46
N GLU A 11 -6.61 3.91 -9.45
CA GLU A 11 -5.19 3.73 -9.16
C GLU A 11 -4.87 2.27 -8.90
N TYR A 12 -5.65 1.61 -8.03
CA TYR A 12 -5.48 0.18 -7.75
C TYR A 12 -5.62 -0.68 -9.00
N GLN A 13 -6.63 -0.46 -9.84
CA GLN A 13 -6.81 -1.26 -11.05
C GLN A 13 -5.63 -1.12 -12.03
N LYS A 14 -5.06 0.10 -12.14
CA LYS A 14 -3.88 0.34 -12.97
C LYS A 14 -2.66 -0.37 -12.38
N ASP A 15 -2.43 -0.19 -11.09
CA ASP A 15 -1.21 -0.62 -10.39
C ASP A 15 -1.19 -2.14 -10.17
N PHE A 16 -2.33 -2.73 -9.84
CA PHE A 16 -2.45 -4.17 -9.59
C PHE A 16 -2.03 -4.99 -10.82
N ARG A 17 -2.38 -4.53 -12.03
CA ARG A 17 -1.95 -5.19 -13.28
C ARG A 17 -0.43 -5.21 -13.46
N GLN A 18 0.29 -4.26 -12.86
CA GLN A 18 1.74 -4.22 -12.95
C GLN A 18 2.41 -5.27 -12.07
N VAL A 19 1.77 -5.76 -11.01
CA VAL A 19 2.38 -6.70 -10.04
C VAL A 19 1.64 -8.04 -9.91
N ALA A 20 0.56 -8.23 -10.66
CA ALA A 20 -0.21 -9.47 -10.71
C ALA A 20 0.20 -10.39 -11.89
N GLY A 21 -0.25 -11.65 -11.81
CA GLY A 21 -0.05 -12.67 -12.84
C GLY A 21 0.71 -13.91 -12.32
N PHE A 22 0.94 -14.87 -13.20
CA PHE A 22 1.77 -16.04 -12.92
C PHE A 22 3.24 -15.68 -13.13
N LEU A 23 3.85 -15.09 -12.10
CA LEU A 23 5.23 -14.61 -12.12
C LEU A 23 6.14 -15.55 -11.35
N THR A 24 7.34 -15.78 -11.87
CA THR A 24 8.44 -16.32 -11.07
C THR A 24 8.84 -15.33 -9.97
N ALA A 25 9.57 -15.81 -8.95
CA ALA A 25 10.07 -14.95 -7.89
C ALA A 25 10.91 -13.77 -8.45
N THR A 26 11.79 -14.04 -9.41
CA THR A 26 12.63 -13.02 -10.06
C THR A 26 11.81 -11.98 -10.80
N GLU A 27 10.78 -12.40 -11.55
CA GLU A 27 9.91 -11.47 -12.27
C GLU A 27 9.10 -10.61 -11.29
N LEU A 28 8.55 -11.19 -10.23
CA LEU A 28 7.83 -10.46 -9.20
C LEU A 28 8.72 -9.40 -8.55
N GLU A 29 9.95 -9.77 -8.18
CA GLU A 29 10.90 -8.85 -7.57
C GLU A 29 11.31 -7.71 -8.50
N GLY A 30 11.51 -7.99 -9.80
CA GLY A 30 11.75 -6.97 -10.81
C GLY A 30 10.57 -6.02 -10.99
N ARG A 31 9.34 -6.54 -11.01
CA ARG A 31 8.12 -5.72 -11.16
C ARG A 31 7.84 -4.84 -9.95
N LYS A 32 8.07 -5.32 -8.72
CA LYS A 32 7.98 -4.50 -7.51
C LYS A 32 9.00 -3.36 -7.52
N ALA A 33 10.23 -3.62 -7.97
CA ALA A 33 11.26 -2.59 -8.10
C ALA A 33 10.82 -1.51 -9.10
N ALA A 34 10.39 -1.91 -10.29
CA ALA A 34 9.89 -0.99 -11.32
C ALA A 34 8.69 -0.17 -10.83
N PHE A 35 7.75 -0.80 -10.13
CA PHE A 35 6.59 -0.13 -9.55
C PHE A 35 7.01 0.97 -8.57
N ALA A 36 7.96 0.67 -7.67
CA ALA A 36 8.43 1.65 -6.68
C ALA A 36 9.13 2.85 -7.34
N GLU A 37 9.91 2.61 -8.40
CA GLU A 37 10.50 3.68 -9.20
C GLU A 37 9.42 4.54 -9.87
N GLU A 38 8.48 3.94 -10.60
CA GLU A 38 7.38 4.67 -11.25
C GLU A 38 6.56 5.45 -10.23
N PHE A 39 6.24 4.84 -9.08
CA PHE A 39 5.48 5.46 -8.00
C PHE A 39 6.18 6.71 -7.47
N SER A 40 7.51 6.65 -7.28
CA SER A 40 8.30 7.80 -6.83
C SER A 40 8.28 8.97 -7.82
N GLN A 41 7.99 8.71 -9.09
CA GLN A 41 7.90 9.73 -10.14
C GLN A 41 6.51 10.34 -10.30
N ARG A 42 5.49 9.86 -9.56
CA ARG A 42 4.13 10.42 -9.63
C ARG A 42 4.12 11.87 -9.14
N ALA A 43 3.33 12.72 -9.79
CA ALA A 43 3.26 14.14 -9.48
C ALA A 43 2.96 14.42 -7.99
N GLU A 44 2.02 13.69 -7.39
CA GLU A 44 1.69 13.83 -5.96
C GLU A 44 2.87 13.42 -5.05
N PHE A 45 3.55 12.32 -5.38
CA PHE A 45 4.73 11.88 -4.63
C PHE A 45 5.84 12.93 -4.69
N LYS A 46 6.15 13.39 -5.90
CA LYS A 46 7.14 14.43 -6.15
C LYS A 46 6.80 15.73 -5.41
N SER A 47 5.54 16.15 -5.44
CA SER A 47 5.10 17.37 -4.72
C SER A 47 5.38 17.32 -3.22
N LYS A 48 5.32 16.12 -2.62
CA LYS A 48 5.54 15.91 -1.19
C LYS A 48 7.01 15.75 -0.82
N TYR A 49 7.81 15.16 -1.70
CA TYR A 49 9.14 14.68 -1.36
C TYR A 49 10.30 15.27 -2.17
N ASP A 50 10.07 15.92 -3.32
CA ASP A 50 11.15 16.49 -4.14
C ASP A 50 11.88 17.66 -3.47
N SER A 51 11.18 18.41 -2.61
CA SER A 51 11.80 19.45 -1.79
C SER A 51 12.76 18.90 -0.72
N LYS A 52 12.79 17.60 -0.47
CA LYS A 52 13.66 16.95 0.53
C LYS A 52 14.96 16.50 -0.11
N SER A 53 15.90 17.42 -0.30
CA SER A 53 17.17 17.15 -1.00
C SER A 53 18.12 16.25 -0.21
N ASP A 54 18.08 16.30 1.12
CA ASP A 54 18.82 15.39 1.98
C ASP A 54 18.10 14.03 2.11
N GLY A 55 18.87 12.94 2.12
CA GLY A 55 18.34 11.60 2.29
C GLY A 55 17.73 11.35 3.65
N ALA A 56 18.30 11.93 4.71
CA ALA A 56 17.69 11.86 6.04
C ALA A 56 16.32 12.55 6.04
N ASP A 57 16.20 13.73 5.44
CA ASP A 57 14.93 14.47 5.32
C ASP A 57 13.88 13.71 4.50
N TYR A 58 14.29 13.11 3.38
CA TYR A 58 13.42 12.30 2.54
C TYR A 58 12.86 11.10 3.32
N VAL A 59 13.72 10.33 3.98
CA VAL A 59 13.32 9.16 4.76
C VAL A 59 12.49 9.55 5.97
N ASN A 60 12.87 10.62 6.69
CA ASN A 60 12.10 11.15 7.81
C ASN A 60 10.68 11.53 7.40
N ALA A 61 10.50 12.16 6.23
CA ALA A 61 9.18 12.54 5.73
C ALA A 61 8.29 11.33 5.40
N ILE A 62 8.87 10.27 4.83
CA ILE A 62 8.15 9.00 4.57
C ILE A 62 7.75 8.33 5.88
N VAL A 63 8.70 8.21 6.83
CA VAL A 63 8.47 7.59 8.13
C VAL A 63 7.43 8.37 8.95
N ALA A 64 7.48 9.70 8.92
CA ALA A 64 6.46 10.54 9.55
C ALA A 64 5.07 10.31 8.92
N THR A 65 5.00 10.14 7.61
CA THR A 65 3.75 9.79 6.92
C THR A 65 3.27 8.38 7.30
N ALA A 66 4.18 7.43 7.49
CA ALA A 66 3.85 6.07 7.89
C ALA A 66 3.34 6.00 9.35
N GLY A 67 3.76 6.94 10.21
CA GLY A 67 3.37 6.98 11.61
C GLY A 67 3.97 5.84 12.46
N VAL A 68 4.96 5.12 11.91
CA VAL A 68 5.71 4.06 12.58
C VAL A 68 7.15 4.12 12.10
N VAL A 69 8.09 3.93 13.02
CA VAL A 69 9.53 3.96 12.73
C VAL A 69 10.01 2.54 12.43
N PRO A 70 10.47 2.25 11.20
CA PRO A 70 11.02 0.94 10.88
C PRO A 70 12.47 0.81 11.35
N SER A 71 12.89 -0.41 11.70
CA SER A 71 14.25 -0.70 12.18
C SER A 71 15.35 -0.37 11.15
N ASN A 72 15.05 -0.46 9.85
CA ASN A 72 15.99 -0.15 8.77
C ASN A 72 16.12 1.35 8.45
N LYS A 73 15.42 2.24 9.16
CA LYS A 73 15.37 3.69 8.86
C LYS A 73 16.77 4.30 8.69
N THR A 74 17.69 4.03 9.61
CA THR A 74 19.02 4.65 9.61
C THR A 74 19.86 4.18 8.41
N ASP A 75 19.85 2.89 8.10
CA ASP A 75 20.56 2.34 6.95
C ASP A 75 20.05 2.92 5.63
N VAL A 76 18.72 2.94 5.46
CA VAL A 76 18.08 3.50 4.25
C VAL A 76 18.39 4.99 4.12
N SER A 77 18.39 5.74 5.21
CA SER A 77 18.74 7.18 5.21
C SER A 77 20.17 7.41 4.73
N ASN A 78 21.12 6.65 5.27
CA ASN A 78 22.54 6.77 4.93
C ASN A 78 22.79 6.39 3.47
N ARG A 79 22.23 5.27 3.00
CA ARG A 79 22.41 4.80 1.63
C ARG A 79 21.74 5.71 0.61
N GLN A 80 20.57 6.28 0.94
CA GLN A 80 19.90 7.24 0.07
C GLN A 80 20.74 8.53 -0.01
N GLY A 81 21.16 9.08 1.13
CA GLY A 81 21.94 10.32 1.19
C GLY A 81 23.31 10.21 0.51
N ALA A 82 23.91 9.02 0.53
CA ALA A 82 25.13 8.70 -0.21
C ALA A 82 24.88 8.38 -1.71
N HIS A 83 23.63 8.48 -2.19
CA HIS A 83 23.21 8.13 -3.55
C HIS A 83 23.54 6.69 -3.97
N ILE A 84 23.68 5.78 -3.02
CA ILE A 84 23.88 4.34 -3.25
C ILE A 84 22.56 3.70 -3.72
N ILE A 85 21.43 4.22 -3.22
CA ILE A 85 20.10 3.82 -3.65
C ILE A 85 19.29 5.01 -4.15
N THR A 86 18.40 4.74 -5.10
CA THR A 86 17.42 5.69 -5.60
C THR A 86 16.35 6.00 -4.54
N ARG A 87 15.54 7.02 -4.82
CA ARG A 87 14.34 7.33 -4.04
C ARG A 87 13.30 6.22 -4.08
N GLY A 88 13.12 5.56 -5.24
CA GLY A 88 12.21 4.43 -5.41
C GLY A 88 12.66 3.21 -4.61
N GLN A 89 13.95 2.90 -4.62
CA GLN A 89 14.55 1.83 -3.80
C GLN A 89 14.38 2.12 -2.30
N ALA A 90 14.72 3.32 -1.84
CA ALA A 90 14.52 3.71 -0.44
C ALA A 90 13.04 3.63 -0.02
N LEU A 91 12.12 4.07 -0.87
CA LEU A 91 10.69 3.94 -0.64
C LEU A 91 10.28 2.48 -0.48
N ARG A 92 10.73 1.60 -1.39
CA ARG A 92 10.42 0.18 -1.36
C ARG A 92 10.94 -0.49 -0.09
N GLU A 93 12.21 -0.30 0.24
CA GLU A 93 12.85 -0.91 1.42
C GLU A 93 12.13 -0.49 2.73
N LEU A 94 11.65 0.76 2.81
CA LEU A 94 10.85 1.21 3.96
C LEU A 94 9.46 0.56 3.98
N LEU A 95 8.73 0.58 2.86
CA LEU A 95 7.36 0.06 2.82
C LEU A 95 7.29 -1.47 3.00
N GLU A 96 8.33 -2.19 2.60
CA GLU A 96 8.46 -3.63 2.81
C GLU A 96 9.00 -4.01 4.19
N SER A 97 9.37 -3.03 5.04
CA SER A 97 9.76 -3.30 6.42
C SER A 97 8.61 -3.96 7.22
N PRO A 98 8.91 -4.89 8.14
CA PRO A 98 7.89 -5.55 8.95
C PRO A 98 6.98 -4.56 9.69
N GLU A 99 7.54 -3.47 10.21
CA GLU A 99 6.85 -2.48 11.02
C GLU A 99 5.84 -1.67 10.20
N ILE A 100 6.24 -1.18 9.03
CA ILE A 100 5.35 -0.43 8.14
C ILE A 100 4.31 -1.36 7.51
N SER A 101 4.73 -2.56 7.08
CA SER A 101 3.81 -3.56 6.54
C SER A 101 2.72 -3.93 7.55
N ALA A 102 3.10 -4.24 8.79
CA ALA A 102 2.15 -4.55 9.86
C ALA A 102 1.20 -3.38 10.16
N ARG A 103 1.72 -2.14 10.19
CA ARG A 103 0.94 -0.92 10.45
C ARG A 103 -0.16 -0.69 9.43
N PHE A 104 0.05 -1.05 8.16
CA PHE A 104 -0.90 -0.82 7.08
C PHE A 104 -1.69 -2.06 6.65
N PHE A 105 -1.35 -3.24 7.17
CA PHE A 105 -1.92 -4.51 6.71
C PHE A 105 -3.45 -4.52 6.76
N ASN A 106 -4.05 -4.24 7.92
CA ASN A 106 -5.50 -4.26 8.09
C ASN A 106 -6.19 -3.20 7.23
N GLU A 107 -5.64 -1.98 7.18
CA GLU A 107 -6.19 -0.91 6.33
C GLU A 107 -6.19 -1.32 4.85
N ALA A 108 -5.07 -1.85 4.36
CA ALA A 108 -4.93 -2.33 2.99
C ALA A 108 -5.86 -3.51 2.70
N PHE A 109 -5.99 -4.45 3.64
CA PHE A 109 -6.84 -5.62 3.50
C PHE A 109 -8.32 -5.23 3.31
N VAL A 110 -8.83 -4.30 4.12
CA VAL A 110 -10.21 -3.81 3.97
C VAL A 110 -10.39 -3.11 2.63
N VAL A 111 -9.48 -2.20 2.24
CA VAL A 111 -9.55 -1.46 0.96
C VAL A 111 -9.54 -2.42 -0.23
N ILE A 112 -8.64 -3.41 -0.24
CA ILE A 112 -8.57 -4.42 -1.29
C ILE A 112 -9.86 -5.25 -1.34
N GLY A 113 -10.50 -5.52 -0.20
CA GLY A 113 -11.81 -6.16 -0.15
C GLY A 113 -12.88 -5.41 -0.97
N TYR A 114 -13.02 -4.10 -0.77
CA TYR A 114 -13.94 -3.27 -1.57
C TYR A 114 -13.58 -3.30 -3.07
N PHE A 115 -12.29 -3.19 -3.39
CA PHE A 115 -11.85 -3.16 -4.78
C PHE A 115 -12.02 -4.49 -5.51
N ALA A 116 -11.68 -5.61 -4.87
CA ALA A 116 -11.73 -6.93 -5.46
C ALA A 116 -13.16 -7.49 -5.54
N TYR A 117 -13.94 -7.37 -4.46
CA TYR A 117 -15.28 -7.96 -4.40
C TYR A 117 -16.37 -7.03 -4.94
N LEU A 118 -16.30 -5.73 -4.64
CA LEU A 118 -17.37 -4.78 -4.95
C LEU A 118 -17.02 -3.84 -6.12
N ARG A 119 -15.74 -3.74 -6.49
CA ARG A 119 -15.23 -2.87 -7.57
C ARG A 119 -15.67 -1.41 -7.42
N ARG A 120 -15.53 -0.86 -6.21
CA ARG A 120 -15.87 0.53 -5.86
C ARG A 120 -15.03 1.06 -4.71
N GLU A 121 -15.14 2.36 -4.45
CA GLU A 121 -14.53 2.99 -3.27
C GLU A 121 -15.13 2.47 -1.95
N PRO A 122 -14.31 2.39 -0.88
CA PRO A 122 -14.81 2.14 0.48
C PRO A 122 -15.80 3.23 0.92
N ASP A 123 -16.85 2.80 1.61
CA ASP A 123 -17.85 3.68 2.22
C ASP A 123 -17.65 3.78 3.75
N ALA A 124 -18.64 4.30 4.47
CA ALA A 124 -18.60 4.41 5.93
C ALA A 124 -18.37 3.08 6.66
N GLN A 125 -18.75 1.93 6.07
CA GLN A 125 -18.52 0.61 6.68
C GLN A 125 -17.04 0.21 6.70
N TYR A 126 -16.18 0.92 5.96
CA TYR A 126 -14.73 0.77 6.03
C TYR A 126 -14.20 0.82 7.47
N LEU A 127 -14.65 1.81 8.25
CA LEU A 127 -14.19 1.99 9.63
C LEU A 127 -14.68 0.86 10.55
N VAL A 128 -15.87 0.33 10.28
CA VAL A 128 -16.43 -0.81 11.03
C VAL A 128 -15.58 -2.06 10.79
N TRP A 129 -15.24 -2.35 9.54
CA TRP A 129 -14.37 -3.48 9.20
C TRP A 129 -12.96 -3.31 9.75
N LEU A 130 -12.38 -2.12 9.62
CA LEU A 130 -11.06 -1.84 10.15
C LEU A 130 -11.00 -2.03 11.67
N ASN A 131 -11.98 -1.50 12.41
CA ASN A 131 -12.09 -1.73 13.84
C ASN A 131 -12.23 -3.22 14.17
N THR A 132 -13.08 -3.94 13.43
CA THR A 132 -13.27 -5.39 13.61
C THR A 132 -11.96 -6.14 13.47
N LEU A 133 -11.16 -5.88 12.42
CA LEU A 133 -9.88 -6.54 12.22
C LEU A 133 -8.85 -6.16 13.29
N ASN A 134 -8.79 -4.89 13.68
CA ASN A 134 -7.87 -4.41 14.71
C ASN A 134 -8.18 -5.01 16.09
N THR A 135 -9.45 -5.26 16.41
CA THR A 135 -9.85 -5.83 17.70
C THR A 135 -9.78 -7.36 17.71
N THR A 136 -10.18 -8.01 16.62
CA THR A 136 -10.45 -9.46 16.63
C THR A 136 -9.49 -10.28 15.77
N GLY A 137 -8.83 -9.67 14.78
CA GLY A 137 -8.09 -10.38 13.74
C GLY A 137 -8.97 -11.30 12.88
N ASN A 138 -10.31 -11.15 12.89
CA ASN A 138 -11.22 -12.06 12.19
C ASN A 138 -11.45 -11.66 10.73
N TYR A 139 -10.47 -11.94 9.88
CA TYR A 139 -10.53 -11.68 8.44
C TYR A 139 -11.68 -12.44 7.73
N ARG A 140 -12.05 -13.62 8.24
CA ARG A 140 -13.11 -14.45 7.66
C ARG A 140 -14.48 -13.80 7.77
N GLN A 141 -14.74 -13.14 8.91
CA GLN A 141 -15.99 -12.43 9.13
C GLN A 141 -16.17 -11.29 8.11
N MET A 142 -15.10 -10.53 7.85
CA MET A 142 -15.11 -9.47 6.84
C MET A 142 -15.40 -10.03 5.44
N ILE A 143 -14.65 -11.06 5.01
CA ILE A 143 -14.84 -11.68 3.69
C ILE A 143 -16.28 -12.18 3.52
N ARG A 144 -16.83 -12.84 4.55
CA ARG A 144 -18.21 -13.31 4.56
C ARG A 144 -19.19 -12.14 4.36
N GLY A 145 -18.99 -11.03 5.06
CA GLY A 145 -19.80 -9.82 4.90
C GLY A 145 -19.80 -9.27 3.48
N PHE A 146 -18.66 -9.29 2.79
CA PHE A 146 -18.58 -8.90 1.38
C PHE A 146 -19.35 -9.85 0.46
N ILE A 147 -19.17 -11.17 0.61
CA ILE A 147 -19.78 -12.18 -0.27
C ILE A 147 -21.30 -12.29 -0.05
N GLU A 148 -21.77 -12.14 1.18
CA GLU A 148 -23.21 -12.20 1.52
C GLU A 148 -23.94 -10.88 1.22
N SER A 149 -23.20 -9.81 0.87
CA SER A 149 -23.80 -8.51 0.58
C SER A 149 -24.77 -8.58 -0.61
N ALA A 150 -25.81 -7.75 -0.57
CA ALA A 150 -26.75 -7.62 -1.68
C ALA A 150 -26.04 -7.18 -2.97
N GLU A 151 -25.01 -6.33 -2.86
CA GLU A 151 -24.20 -5.87 -4.00
C GLU A 151 -23.43 -7.02 -4.67
N TYR A 152 -22.81 -7.91 -3.88
CA TYR A 152 -22.08 -9.05 -4.44
C TYR A 152 -23.05 -10.05 -5.09
N ARG A 153 -24.18 -10.34 -4.43
CA ARG A 153 -25.22 -11.21 -5.00
C ARG A 153 -25.85 -10.63 -6.27
N ALA A 154 -26.09 -9.33 -6.35
CA ALA A 154 -26.59 -8.69 -7.57
C ALA A 154 -25.60 -8.76 -8.74
N ARG A 155 -24.31 -8.92 -8.47
CA ARG A 155 -23.26 -9.05 -9.51
C ARG A 155 -22.99 -10.48 -9.94
N PHE A 156 -23.01 -11.43 -9.00
CA PHE A 156 -22.51 -12.79 -9.22
C PHE A 156 -23.47 -13.90 -8.79
N GLY A 157 -24.61 -13.56 -8.18
CA GLY A 157 -25.66 -14.51 -7.87
C GLY A 157 -26.44 -14.90 -9.13
N LEU A 158 -26.88 -16.16 -9.19
CA LEU A 158 -27.94 -16.56 -10.12
C LEU A 158 -29.26 -15.98 -9.61
N ASN A 159 -30.02 -15.34 -10.50
CA ASN A 159 -31.38 -14.88 -10.22
C ASN A 159 -32.30 -16.04 -9.83
#